data_AF-A0A494XU73-F1
#
_entry.id   AF-A0A494XU73-F1
#
_cell.length_a   1.000
_cell.length_b   1.000
_cell.length_c   1.000
_cell.angle_alpha   90.00
_cell.angle_beta   90.00
_cell.angle_gamma   90.00
#
_symmetry.space_group_name_H-M   'P 1'
#
loop_
_entity.id
_entity.type
_entity.pdbx_description
1 polymer ?
#
loop_
_entity_poly.entity_id
_entity_poly.type
_entity_poly.pdbx_seq_one_letter_code
_entity_poly.pdbx_strand_id
1 'polypeptide(L)'
;MKCARCGNELSEESVFCNKCGNKIGVKPRGEFLTKKAKWYITTSLSVIAIVIAGIFWIDSIRATPVKVFKDAIGDSKYEDAILVYNKEIKGDLDKESDIEAFLNSDIEKIAEDFAEGKIDYLFAKNRLETISKTNLLSAKVSESQREVNNLNDSRIAFKNGNEFLKNDRFADALHEFKKVIKSDSNYTNAQTLISQASTDYKTTLINDAEKKASEEQFEEALMSINEALSIIPDDYDLVAKKAVYDKKNEEKKAVERTIKLQKAKEHQEVVVEKAGIIVQSADYKALYPDMIQVIVKNQFGKTVKNMIVASLAYDSNGLPLKIKTQFSFSNANFEFDGNAENVNIVPNGTFGKNNGWSLDESHGIKTVLSCVKEVDYYDGTKWENEYYDYWLEEYKEKPLH
;
A
#
# COMPACT_ATOMS: atom_id res chain seq x y z
N MET A 1 30.29 -15.55 -8.04
CA MET A 1 31.30 -14.48 -8.28
C MET A 1 30.69 -13.09 -8.07
N LYS A 2 31.48 -12.00 -7.90
CA LYS A 2 30.93 -10.63 -7.78
C LYS A 2 31.09 -9.83 -9.07
N CYS A 3 30.09 -9.02 -9.42
CA CYS A 3 30.14 -8.15 -10.59
C CYS A 3 31.19 -7.04 -10.42
N ALA A 4 32.18 -6.98 -11.30
CA ALA A 4 33.23 -5.96 -11.26
C ALA A 4 32.74 -4.51 -11.39
N ARG A 5 31.50 -4.28 -11.86
CA ARG A 5 30.92 -2.94 -12.05
C ARG A 5 30.03 -2.47 -10.90
N CYS A 6 29.38 -3.37 -10.15
CA CYS A 6 28.41 -2.99 -9.11
C CYS A 6 28.47 -3.83 -7.81
N GLY A 7 29.45 -4.73 -7.68
CA GLY A 7 29.63 -5.58 -6.49
C GLY A 7 28.60 -6.69 -6.26
N ASN A 8 27.52 -6.74 -7.06
CA ASN A 8 26.45 -7.74 -6.88
C ASN A 8 26.96 -9.18 -7.00
N GLU A 9 26.47 -10.08 -6.15
CA GLU A 9 26.78 -11.50 -6.25
C GLU A 9 25.99 -12.16 -7.40
N LEU A 10 26.67 -13.07 -8.10
CA LEU A 10 26.24 -13.73 -9.33
C LEU A 10 26.52 -15.23 -9.24
N SER A 11 25.61 -16.03 -9.79
CA SER A 11 25.81 -17.47 -9.99
C SER A 11 26.96 -17.73 -10.96
N GLU A 12 27.58 -18.91 -10.88
CA GLU A 12 28.80 -19.22 -11.65
C GLU A 12 28.57 -19.32 -13.17
N GLU A 13 27.32 -19.49 -13.61
CA GLU A 13 26.93 -19.56 -15.03
C GLU A 13 26.38 -18.22 -15.58
N SER A 14 26.39 -17.16 -14.78
CA SER A 14 25.85 -15.83 -15.18
C SER A 14 26.72 -15.15 -16.26
N VAL A 15 26.28 -15.18 -17.53
CA VAL A 15 26.92 -14.47 -18.66
C VAL A 15 26.77 -12.94 -18.57
N PHE A 16 25.78 -12.45 -17.82
CA PHE A 16 25.53 -11.02 -17.58
C PHE A 16 25.13 -10.78 -16.12
N CYS A 17 25.44 -9.60 -15.59
CA CYS A 17 24.99 -9.20 -14.26
C CYS A 17 23.50 -8.87 -14.25
N ASN A 18 22.71 -9.66 -13.53
CA ASN A 18 21.27 -9.49 -13.33
C ASN A 18 20.85 -8.14 -12.70
N LYS A 19 21.77 -7.39 -12.09
CA LYS A 19 21.49 -6.09 -11.44
C LYS A 19 21.91 -4.85 -12.24
N CYS A 20 22.92 -4.94 -13.11
CA CYS A 20 23.44 -3.78 -13.86
C CYS A 20 23.73 -4.04 -15.35
N GLY A 21 23.36 -5.22 -15.88
CA GLY A 21 23.52 -5.59 -17.28
C GLY A 21 24.96 -5.84 -17.74
N ASN A 22 25.98 -5.64 -16.88
CA ASN A 22 27.37 -5.79 -17.28
C ASN A 22 27.70 -7.24 -17.69
N LYS A 23 28.23 -7.44 -18.90
CA LYS A 23 28.64 -8.76 -19.40
C LYS A 23 29.79 -9.32 -18.56
N ILE A 24 29.70 -10.60 -18.24
CA ILE A 24 30.68 -11.36 -17.45
C ILE A 24 31.29 -12.41 -18.37
N GLY A 25 32.58 -12.27 -18.66
CA GLY A 25 33.27 -13.09 -19.65
C GLY A 25 33.54 -14.51 -19.17
N VAL A 26 32.79 -15.48 -19.69
CA VAL A 26 33.12 -16.91 -19.56
C VAL A 26 34.32 -17.23 -20.48
N LYS A 27 35.41 -17.76 -19.91
CA LYS A 27 36.51 -18.32 -20.70
C LYS A 27 36.09 -19.67 -21.30
N PRO A 28 36.35 -19.93 -22.59
CA PRO A 28 36.08 -21.25 -23.17
C PRO A 28 37.05 -22.30 -22.62
N ARG A 29 36.50 -23.48 -22.37
CA ARG A 29 37.18 -24.75 -22.03
C ARG A 29 36.66 -25.74 -23.09
N GLY A 30 37.46 -26.39 -23.92
CA GLY A 30 38.92 -26.40 -24.11
C GLY A 30 39.29 -27.79 -24.65
N GLU A 31 40.20 -27.90 -25.63
CA GLU A 31 40.57 -29.23 -26.15
C GLU A 31 42.04 -29.33 -26.59
N PHE A 32 42.61 -30.53 -26.41
CA PHE A 32 43.97 -30.87 -26.80
C PHE A 32 44.05 -31.18 -28.31
N LEU A 33 45.19 -30.92 -28.96
CA LEU A 33 46.10 -31.98 -29.48
C LEU A 33 47.27 -31.43 -30.36
N THR A 34 48.48 -31.88 -30.00
CA THR A 34 49.66 -32.22 -30.86
C THR A 34 50.28 -31.27 -31.91
N LYS A 35 51.49 -30.79 -31.56
CA LYS A 35 52.78 -30.81 -32.30
C LYS A 35 52.87 -30.63 -33.84
N LYS A 36 53.60 -29.54 -34.20
CA LYS A 36 54.70 -29.40 -35.21
C LYS A 36 54.49 -29.81 -36.69
N ALA A 37 54.65 -28.83 -37.58
CA ALA A 37 55.42 -28.94 -38.83
C ALA A 37 56.09 -27.59 -39.21
N LYS A 38 57.17 -27.59 -40.01
CA LYS A 38 57.87 -26.39 -40.54
C LYS A 38 58.04 -26.51 -42.07
N TRP A 39 57.64 -25.49 -42.86
CA TRP A 39 58.11 -25.06 -44.21
C TRP A 39 57.05 -24.10 -44.85
N TYR A 40 57.30 -23.19 -45.81
CA TYR A 40 58.52 -22.39 -46.13
C TYR A 40 58.20 -21.20 -47.10
N ILE A 41 59.23 -20.38 -47.35
CA ILE A 41 59.51 -19.35 -48.40
C ILE A 41 58.59 -19.39 -49.66
N THR A 42 58.03 -18.29 -50.22
CA THR A 42 58.73 -17.30 -51.10
C THR A 42 57.98 -15.97 -51.37
N THR A 43 58.78 -14.89 -51.43
CA THR A 43 58.66 -13.61 -52.19
C THR A 43 57.41 -13.32 -53.06
N SER A 44 56.63 -12.27 -52.72
CA SER A 44 56.17 -11.18 -53.63
C SER A 44 55.24 -10.18 -52.92
N LEU A 45 55.79 -9.20 -52.16
CA LEU A 45 54.97 -8.26 -51.37
C LEU A 45 55.29 -6.76 -51.55
N SER A 46 56.40 -6.40 -52.21
CA SER A 46 56.92 -5.02 -52.18
C SER A 46 56.40 -4.07 -53.26
N VAL A 47 55.59 -4.53 -54.22
CA VAL A 47 55.10 -3.70 -55.36
C VAL A 47 53.61 -3.37 -55.25
N ILE A 48 52.79 -4.24 -54.63
CA ILE A 48 51.34 -4.01 -54.47
C ILE A 48 51.04 -3.00 -53.35
N ALA A 49 51.86 -2.97 -52.28
CA ALA A 49 51.67 -2.05 -51.15
C ALA A 49 51.74 -0.56 -51.55
N ILE A 50 52.55 -0.21 -52.55
CA ILE A 50 52.71 1.19 -53.00
C ILE A 50 51.52 1.64 -53.86
N VAL A 51 50.94 0.73 -54.67
CA VAL A 51 49.75 1.04 -55.49
C VAL A 51 48.50 1.13 -54.62
N ILE A 52 48.32 0.22 -53.64
CA ILE A 52 47.18 0.28 -52.71
C ILE A 52 47.28 1.51 -51.80
N ALA A 53 48.47 1.84 -51.25
CA ALA A 53 48.65 3.06 -50.47
C ALA A 53 48.40 4.33 -51.30
N GLY A 54 48.82 4.35 -52.57
CA GLY A 54 48.55 5.46 -53.49
C GLY A 54 47.07 5.66 -53.78
N ILE A 55 46.31 4.58 -54.00
CA ILE A 55 44.85 4.64 -54.25
C ILE A 55 44.09 5.07 -52.98
N PHE A 56 44.46 4.52 -51.80
CA PHE A 56 43.86 4.93 -50.52
C PHE A 56 44.15 6.41 -50.17
N TRP A 57 45.30 6.95 -50.58
CA TRP A 57 45.60 8.38 -50.43
C TRP A 57 44.84 9.27 -51.42
N ILE A 58 44.54 8.80 -52.62
CA ILE A 58 43.86 9.61 -53.66
C ILE A 58 42.37 9.81 -53.33
N ASP A 59 41.67 8.81 -52.79
CA ASP A 59 40.27 8.98 -52.34
C ASP A 59 40.14 9.89 -51.11
N SER A 60 41.16 9.92 -50.25
CA SER A 60 41.21 10.80 -49.07
C SER A 60 41.35 12.29 -49.45
N ILE A 61 42.06 12.59 -50.54
CA ILE A 61 42.33 13.98 -51.00
C ILE A 61 41.10 14.67 -51.64
N ARG A 62 39.96 13.97 -51.79
CA ARG A 62 38.70 14.55 -52.30
C ARG A 62 37.48 14.28 -51.42
N ALA A 63 37.64 13.84 -50.17
CA ALA A 63 36.52 13.81 -49.24
C ALA A 63 36.08 15.24 -48.92
N THR A 64 34.82 15.60 -49.21
CA THR A 64 34.27 16.90 -48.78
C THR A 64 34.13 16.93 -47.25
N PRO A 65 34.23 18.10 -46.59
CA PRO A 65 34.06 18.19 -45.13
C PRO A 65 32.74 17.56 -44.65
N VAL A 66 31.67 17.73 -45.45
CA VAL A 66 30.37 17.10 -45.24
C VAL A 66 30.46 15.56 -45.23
N LYS A 67 31.23 14.95 -46.13
CA LYS A 67 31.44 13.50 -46.12
C LYS A 67 32.23 13.06 -44.89
N VAL A 68 33.33 13.75 -44.55
CA VAL A 68 34.16 13.40 -43.38
C VAL A 68 33.35 13.45 -42.08
N PHE A 69 32.45 14.44 -41.94
CA PHE A 69 31.52 14.49 -40.82
C PHE A 69 30.57 13.28 -40.79
N LYS A 70 29.94 12.93 -41.93
CA LYS A 70 29.00 11.81 -42.05
C LYS A 70 29.66 10.48 -41.68
N ASP A 71 30.86 10.24 -42.19
CA ASP A 71 31.67 9.06 -41.89
C ASP A 71 32.06 9.03 -40.40
N ALA A 72 32.45 10.16 -39.80
CA ALA A 72 32.79 10.26 -38.38
C ALA A 72 31.60 9.98 -37.44
N ILE A 73 30.38 10.42 -37.79
CA ILE A 73 29.15 10.08 -37.04
C ILE A 73 28.85 8.58 -37.15
N GLY A 74 28.95 7.99 -38.34
CA GLY A 74 28.77 6.55 -38.55
C GLY A 74 29.75 5.70 -37.73
N ASP A 75 31.02 6.12 -37.67
CA ASP A 75 32.09 5.50 -36.89
C ASP A 75 32.01 5.77 -35.37
N SER A 76 30.99 6.52 -34.90
CA SER A 76 30.84 6.98 -33.50
C SER A 76 31.98 7.89 -32.98
N LYS A 77 32.71 8.54 -33.89
CA LYS A 77 33.82 9.48 -33.61
C LYS A 77 33.30 10.92 -33.50
N TYR A 78 32.52 11.19 -32.46
CA TYR A 78 31.90 12.52 -32.27
C TYR A 78 32.93 13.66 -32.19
N GLU A 79 34.14 13.42 -31.69
CA GLU A 79 35.20 14.43 -31.59
C GLU A 79 35.71 14.87 -32.97
N ASP A 80 35.90 13.92 -33.89
CA ASP A 80 36.29 14.19 -35.28
C ASP A 80 35.18 14.94 -36.02
N ALA A 81 33.91 14.53 -35.82
CA ALA A 81 32.76 15.22 -36.37
C ALA A 81 32.66 16.69 -35.89
N ILE A 82 32.83 16.93 -34.58
CA ILE A 82 32.84 18.27 -33.99
C ILE A 82 34.01 19.12 -34.52
N LEU A 83 35.19 18.51 -34.70
CA LEU A 83 36.37 19.19 -35.21
C LEU A 83 36.18 19.65 -36.66
N VAL A 84 35.70 18.76 -37.54
CA VAL A 84 35.44 19.08 -38.95
C VAL A 84 34.30 20.10 -39.06
N TYR A 85 33.24 19.94 -38.27
CA TYR A 85 32.13 20.88 -38.27
C TYR A 85 32.59 22.30 -37.93
N ASN A 86 33.28 22.50 -36.81
CA ASN A 86 33.71 23.82 -36.36
C ASN A 86 34.80 24.47 -37.22
N LYS A 87 35.59 23.70 -37.98
CA LYS A 87 36.69 24.22 -38.80
C LYS A 87 36.32 24.46 -40.27
N GLU A 88 35.45 23.62 -40.86
CA GLU A 88 35.33 23.49 -42.32
C GLU A 88 33.87 23.56 -42.85
N ILE A 89 32.89 23.50 -41.94
CA ILE A 89 31.46 23.53 -42.24
C ILE A 89 30.81 24.79 -41.66
N LYS A 90 31.13 25.15 -40.41
CA LYS A 90 30.43 26.21 -39.69
C LYS A 90 30.55 27.58 -40.38
N GLY A 91 29.42 28.23 -40.62
CA GLY A 91 29.30 29.48 -41.37
C GLY A 91 29.13 29.32 -42.89
N ASP A 92 29.09 28.08 -43.41
CA ASP A 92 28.75 27.74 -44.79
C ASP A 92 27.34 27.13 -44.81
N LEU A 93 26.34 27.95 -45.14
CA LEU A 93 24.92 27.60 -44.99
C LEU A 93 24.50 26.36 -45.80
N ASP A 94 25.07 26.16 -46.98
CA ASP A 94 24.74 25.00 -47.82
C ASP A 94 25.27 23.72 -47.16
N LYS A 95 26.49 23.75 -46.62
CA LYS A 95 27.05 22.60 -45.87
C LYS A 95 26.34 22.39 -44.53
N GLU A 96 25.97 23.44 -43.81
CA GLU A 96 25.21 23.32 -42.55
C GLU A 96 23.86 22.65 -42.80
N SER A 97 23.13 23.07 -43.85
CA SER A 97 21.89 22.43 -44.31
C SER A 97 22.07 20.95 -44.68
N ASP A 98 23.14 20.62 -45.42
CA ASP A 98 23.51 19.25 -45.80
C ASP A 98 23.80 18.31 -44.60
N ILE A 99 24.23 18.89 -43.47
CA ILE A 99 24.50 18.21 -42.21
C ILE A 99 23.22 18.06 -41.40
N GLU A 100 22.40 19.11 -41.28
CA GLU A 100 21.10 19.04 -40.61
C GLU A 100 20.16 18.05 -41.30
N ALA A 101 20.10 18.03 -42.63
CA ALA A 101 19.30 17.06 -43.39
C ALA A 101 19.75 15.60 -43.14
N PHE A 102 21.07 15.37 -43.10
CA PHE A 102 21.63 14.06 -42.79
C PHE A 102 21.34 13.62 -41.36
N LEU A 103 21.59 14.49 -40.38
CA LEU A 103 21.37 14.17 -38.98
C LEU A 103 19.89 13.93 -38.66
N ASN A 104 18.97 14.72 -39.23
CA ASN A 104 17.52 14.46 -39.11
C ASN A 104 17.17 13.06 -39.62
N SER A 105 17.62 12.72 -40.85
CA SER A 105 17.35 11.40 -41.44
C SER A 105 17.97 10.25 -40.63
N ASP A 106 19.17 10.43 -40.08
CA ASP A 106 19.83 9.40 -39.29
C ASP A 106 19.17 9.20 -37.91
N ILE A 107 18.74 10.28 -37.25
CA ILE A 107 17.98 10.23 -35.99
C ILE A 107 16.66 9.47 -36.20
N GLU A 108 15.91 9.81 -37.25
CA GLU A 108 14.62 9.18 -37.56
C GLU A 108 14.81 7.69 -37.89
N LYS A 109 15.83 7.36 -38.68
CA LYS A 109 16.17 5.97 -39.00
C LYS A 109 16.61 5.16 -37.78
N ILE A 110 17.34 5.75 -36.83
CA ILE A 110 17.71 5.05 -35.58
C ILE A 110 16.45 4.69 -34.77
N ALA A 111 15.47 5.60 -34.68
CA ALA A 111 14.21 5.33 -34.00
C ALA A 111 13.39 4.24 -34.72
N GLU A 112 13.27 4.33 -36.05
CA GLU A 112 12.59 3.35 -36.91
C GLU A 112 13.22 1.96 -36.83
N ASP A 113 14.54 1.85 -37.03
CA ASP A 113 15.26 0.58 -36.99
C ASP A 113 15.16 -0.07 -35.58
N PHE A 114 15.07 0.71 -34.50
CA PHE A 114 14.79 0.18 -33.16
C PHE A 114 13.34 -0.23 -32.97
N ALA A 115 12.38 0.54 -33.51
CA ALA A 115 10.96 0.23 -33.44
C ALA A 115 10.62 -1.07 -34.19
N GLU A 116 11.27 -1.32 -35.33
CA GLU A 116 11.18 -2.56 -36.08
C GLU A 116 12.03 -3.72 -35.51
N GLY A 117 12.90 -3.44 -34.53
CA GLY A 117 13.74 -4.45 -33.87
C GLY A 117 14.94 -4.91 -34.70
N LYS A 118 15.33 -4.15 -35.73
CA LYS A 118 16.56 -4.38 -36.53
C LYS A 118 17.82 -4.10 -35.72
N ILE A 119 17.76 -3.18 -34.76
CA ILE A 119 18.85 -2.83 -33.82
C ILE A 119 18.40 -2.96 -32.37
N ASP A 120 19.35 -3.24 -31.48
CA ASP A 120 19.09 -3.29 -30.04
C ASP A 120 19.10 -1.91 -29.37
N TYR A 121 18.56 -1.84 -28.14
CA TYR A 121 18.44 -0.60 -27.36
C TYR A 121 19.79 0.08 -27.09
N LEU A 122 20.85 -0.70 -26.80
CA LEU A 122 22.16 -0.14 -26.50
C LEU A 122 22.80 0.45 -27.76
N PHE A 123 22.63 -0.21 -28.91
CA PHE A 123 23.08 0.30 -30.20
C PHE A 123 22.36 1.60 -30.58
N ALA A 124 21.02 1.63 -30.51
CA ALA A 124 20.22 2.82 -30.79
C ALA A 124 20.61 3.99 -29.86
N LYS A 125 20.71 3.73 -28.56
CA LYS A 125 21.13 4.70 -27.54
C LYS A 125 22.51 5.29 -27.82
N ASN A 126 23.51 4.45 -28.11
CA ASN A 126 24.88 4.91 -28.35
C ASN A 126 24.99 5.80 -29.60
N ARG A 127 24.23 5.49 -30.67
CA ARG A 127 24.19 6.33 -31.87
C ARG A 127 23.55 7.69 -31.59
N LEU A 128 22.41 7.72 -30.89
CA LEU A 128 21.78 8.98 -30.48
C LEU A 128 22.64 9.78 -29.48
N GLU A 129 23.42 9.13 -28.62
CA GLU A 129 24.38 9.80 -27.74
C GLU A 129 25.55 10.42 -28.52
N THR A 130 26.05 9.73 -29.55
CA THR A 130 27.08 10.26 -30.47
C THR A 130 26.60 11.53 -31.16
N ILE A 131 25.38 11.52 -31.71
CA ILE A 131 24.79 12.70 -32.35
C ILE A 131 24.57 13.81 -31.32
N SER A 132 24.04 13.48 -30.12
CA SER A 132 23.81 14.45 -29.03
C SER A 132 25.07 15.24 -28.67
N LYS A 133 26.25 14.58 -28.64
CA LYS A 133 27.53 15.22 -28.31
C LYS A 133 27.96 16.31 -29.30
N THR A 134 27.43 16.32 -30.52
CA THR A 134 27.67 17.41 -31.48
C THR A 134 27.02 18.73 -31.08
N ASN A 135 25.99 18.70 -30.22
CA ASN A 135 25.09 19.82 -29.90
C ASN A 135 24.27 20.35 -31.09
N LEU A 136 24.19 19.60 -32.19
CA LEU A 136 23.31 19.88 -33.33
C LEU A 136 21.97 19.16 -33.14
N LEU A 137 20.88 19.78 -33.61
CA LEU A 137 19.50 19.23 -33.56
C LEU A 137 19.06 18.72 -32.17
N SER A 138 19.57 19.30 -31.07
CA SER A 138 19.45 18.76 -29.70
C SER A 138 18.01 18.46 -29.27
N ALA A 139 17.02 19.22 -29.74
CA ALA A 139 15.60 18.96 -29.49
C ALA A 139 15.12 17.63 -30.10
N LYS A 140 15.39 17.41 -31.40
CA LYS A 140 15.04 16.20 -32.15
C LYS A 140 15.77 14.96 -31.64
N VAL A 141 17.05 15.13 -31.25
CA VAL A 141 17.82 14.05 -30.60
C VAL A 141 17.20 13.68 -29.24
N SER A 142 16.82 14.67 -28.43
CA SER A 142 16.20 14.44 -27.11
C SER A 142 14.81 13.80 -27.21
N GLU A 143 14.06 14.14 -28.25
CA GLU A 143 12.77 13.53 -28.59
C GLU A 143 12.96 12.05 -28.97
N SER A 144 13.81 11.75 -29.95
CA SER A 144 14.12 10.38 -30.39
C SER A 144 14.69 9.51 -29.26
N GLN A 145 15.56 10.07 -28.41
CA GLN A 145 16.04 9.37 -27.21
C GLN A 145 14.90 9.01 -26.26
N ARG A 146 13.90 9.88 -26.08
CA ARG A 146 12.72 9.62 -25.25
C ARG A 146 11.85 8.52 -25.86
N GLU A 147 11.63 8.53 -27.18
CA GLU A 147 10.88 7.48 -27.88
C GLU A 147 11.54 6.10 -27.74
N VAL A 148 12.85 6.02 -28.01
CA VAL A 148 13.64 4.79 -27.87
C VAL A 148 13.65 4.27 -26.43
N ASN A 149 13.82 5.15 -25.43
CA ASN A 149 13.74 4.76 -24.01
C ASN A 149 12.34 4.26 -23.64
N ASN A 150 11.28 5.00 -23.97
CA ASN A 150 9.90 4.62 -23.64
C ASN A 150 9.50 3.28 -24.27
N LEU A 151 9.88 3.04 -25.53
CA LEU A 151 9.60 1.77 -26.21
C LEU A 151 10.44 0.61 -25.64
N ASN A 152 11.69 0.87 -25.24
CA ASN A 152 12.48 -0.13 -24.51
C ASN A 152 11.82 -0.52 -23.18
N ASP A 153 11.40 0.46 -22.39
CA ASP A 153 10.80 0.24 -21.08
C ASP A 153 9.45 -0.49 -21.20
N SER A 154 8.66 -0.16 -22.24
CA SER A 154 7.46 -0.90 -22.63
C SER A 154 7.73 -2.38 -22.95
N ARG A 155 8.76 -2.65 -23.76
CA ARG A 155 9.17 -4.03 -24.11
C ARG A 155 9.66 -4.82 -22.89
N ILE A 156 10.36 -4.16 -21.97
CA ILE A 156 10.77 -4.74 -20.68
C ILE A 156 9.54 -5.05 -19.82
N ALA A 157 8.60 -4.12 -19.70
CA ALA A 157 7.37 -4.34 -18.93
C ALA A 157 6.53 -5.48 -19.51
N PHE A 158 6.38 -5.57 -20.84
CA PHE A 158 5.73 -6.71 -21.48
C PHE A 158 6.41 -8.05 -21.12
N LYS A 159 7.74 -8.10 -21.15
CA LYS A 159 8.51 -9.29 -20.75
C LYS A 159 8.31 -9.64 -19.28
N ASN A 160 8.36 -8.65 -18.39
CA ASN A 160 8.16 -8.85 -16.94
C ASN A 160 6.74 -9.34 -16.64
N GLY A 161 5.72 -8.75 -17.27
CA GLY A 161 4.33 -9.15 -17.12
C GLY A 161 4.09 -10.61 -17.52
N ASN A 162 4.70 -11.05 -18.63
CA ASN A 162 4.67 -12.46 -19.02
C ASN A 162 5.38 -13.37 -18.01
N GLU A 163 6.46 -12.91 -17.37
CA GLU A 163 7.15 -13.71 -16.36
C GLU A 163 6.35 -13.80 -15.05
N PHE A 164 5.73 -12.70 -14.61
CA PHE A 164 4.81 -12.73 -13.47
C PHE A 164 3.59 -13.63 -13.72
N LEU A 165 3.02 -13.59 -14.93
CA LEU A 165 1.88 -14.42 -15.30
C LEU A 165 2.19 -15.92 -15.26
N LYS A 166 3.40 -16.35 -15.68
CA LYS A 166 3.84 -17.76 -15.56
C LYS A 166 4.04 -18.25 -14.13
N ASN A 167 4.17 -17.33 -13.17
CA ASN A 167 4.38 -17.61 -11.75
C ASN A 167 3.11 -17.30 -10.93
N ASP A 168 1.94 -17.24 -11.58
CA ASP A 168 0.63 -16.92 -10.98
C ASP A 168 0.57 -15.58 -10.20
N ARG A 169 1.52 -14.68 -10.46
CA ARG A 169 1.61 -13.34 -9.85
C ARG A 169 0.78 -12.33 -10.62
N PHE A 170 -0.54 -12.57 -10.68
CA PHE A 170 -1.43 -11.79 -11.54
C PHE A 170 -1.45 -10.29 -11.24
N ALA A 171 -1.38 -9.88 -9.98
CA ALA A 171 -1.33 -8.47 -9.59
C ALA A 171 -0.09 -7.74 -10.16
N ASP A 172 1.09 -8.35 -10.06
CA ASP A 172 2.33 -7.83 -10.64
C ASP A 172 2.28 -7.87 -12.18
N ALA A 173 1.72 -8.92 -12.76
CA ALA A 173 1.54 -9.04 -14.21
C ALA A 173 0.67 -7.90 -14.77
N LEU A 174 -0.47 -7.63 -14.11
CA LEU A 174 -1.36 -6.52 -14.44
C LEU A 174 -0.66 -5.16 -14.29
N HIS A 175 0.16 -4.98 -13.25
CA HIS A 175 0.93 -3.76 -13.04
C HIS A 175 1.95 -3.51 -14.17
N GLU A 176 2.67 -4.55 -14.62
CA GLU A 176 3.63 -4.43 -15.71
C GLU A 176 2.94 -4.26 -17.08
N PHE A 177 1.91 -5.05 -17.40
CA PHE A 177 1.23 -4.92 -18.69
C PHE A 177 0.56 -3.55 -18.88
N LYS A 178 0.09 -2.91 -17.81
CA LYS A 178 -0.44 -1.53 -17.83
C LYS A 178 0.61 -0.47 -18.24
N LYS A 179 1.91 -0.79 -18.24
CA LYS A 179 3.01 0.09 -18.69
C LYS A 179 3.32 -0.03 -20.18
N VAL A 180 2.79 -1.05 -20.87
CA VAL A 180 3.04 -1.28 -22.29
C VAL A 180 2.35 -0.18 -23.10
N ILE A 181 3.12 0.56 -23.90
CA ILE A 181 2.64 1.76 -24.62
C ILE A 181 2.03 1.39 -25.98
N LYS A 182 1.10 2.21 -26.47
CA LYS A 182 0.35 1.94 -27.72
C LYS A 182 1.23 1.81 -28.99
N SER A 183 2.41 2.42 -29.00
CA SER A 183 3.38 2.31 -30.10
C SER A 183 4.22 1.02 -30.06
N ASP A 184 4.14 0.23 -29.00
CA ASP A 184 4.77 -1.09 -28.91
C ASP A 184 3.95 -2.12 -29.70
N SER A 185 4.60 -2.91 -30.55
CA SER A 185 3.95 -4.01 -31.28
C SER A 185 3.32 -5.05 -30.34
N ASN A 186 3.78 -5.12 -29.09
CA ASN A 186 3.20 -5.99 -28.06
C ASN A 186 1.92 -5.44 -27.43
N TYR A 187 1.52 -4.18 -27.68
CA TYR A 187 0.40 -3.52 -26.99
C TYR A 187 -0.90 -4.31 -27.05
N THR A 188 -1.32 -4.75 -28.24
CA THR A 188 -2.56 -5.53 -28.41
C THR A 188 -2.50 -6.84 -27.63
N ASN A 189 -1.35 -7.51 -27.60
CA ASN A 189 -1.16 -8.74 -26.82
C ASN A 189 -1.19 -8.45 -25.31
N ALA A 190 -0.57 -7.36 -24.86
CA ALA A 190 -0.65 -6.90 -23.48
C ALA A 190 -2.10 -6.62 -23.04
N GLN A 191 -2.94 -6.02 -23.89
CA GLN A 191 -4.37 -5.81 -23.57
C GLN A 191 -5.15 -7.13 -23.44
N THR A 192 -4.88 -8.12 -24.30
CA THR A 192 -5.45 -9.48 -24.18
C THR A 192 -5.01 -10.14 -22.87
N LEU A 193 -3.72 -10.07 -22.54
CA LEU A 193 -3.16 -10.65 -21.32
C LEU A 193 -3.64 -9.91 -20.05
N ILE A 194 -3.95 -8.61 -20.12
CA ILE A 194 -4.62 -7.88 -19.02
C ILE A 194 -6.03 -8.43 -18.77
N SER A 195 -6.81 -8.66 -19.84
CA SER A 195 -8.17 -9.21 -19.70
C SER A 195 -8.15 -10.62 -19.12
N GLN A 196 -7.20 -11.46 -19.56
CA GLN A 196 -7.01 -12.80 -19.02
C GLN A 196 -6.55 -12.75 -17.55
N ALA A 197 -5.45 -12.07 -17.25
CA ALA A 197 -4.90 -11.99 -15.90
C ALA A 197 -5.89 -11.37 -14.89
N SER A 198 -6.73 -10.42 -15.30
CA SER A 198 -7.82 -9.89 -14.45
C SER A 198 -8.87 -10.95 -14.13
N THR A 199 -9.20 -11.81 -15.10
CA THR A 199 -10.18 -12.91 -14.92
C THR A 199 -9.62 -13.99 -13.99
N ASP A 200 -8.37 -14.39 -14.19
CA ASP A 200 -7.69 -15.41 -13.38
C ASP A 200 -7.43 -14.91 -11.94
N TYR A 201 -7.03 -13.64 -11.78
CA TYR A 201 -6.88 -12.97 -10.48
C TYR A 201 -8.20 -12.92 -9.73
N LYS A 202 -9.27 -12.45 -10.37
CA LYS A 202 -10.62 -12.41 -9.78
C LYS A 202 -11.06 -13.80 -9.32
N THR A 203 -10.90 -14.81 -10.17
CA THR A 203 -11.32 -16.18 -9.87
C THR A 203 -10.59 -16.73 -8.64
N THR A 204 -9.28 -16.52 -8.56
CA THR A 204 -8.45 -16.94 -7.42
C THR A 204 -8.89 -16.28 -6.11
N LEU A 205 -9.13 -14.97 -6.15
CA LEU A 205 -9.55 -14.18 -4.98
C LEU A 205 -10.97 -14.49 -4.52
N ILE A 206 -11.92 -14.68 -5.44
CA ILE A 206 -13.29 -15.07 -5.09
C ILE A 206 -13.27 -16.44 -4.41
N ASN A 207 -12.50 -17.40 -4.92
CA ASN A 207 -12.39 -18.73 -4.30
C ASN A 207 -11.77 -18.67 -2.88
N ASP A 208 -10.73 -17.87 -2.67
CA ASP A 208 -10.13 -17.65 -1.34
C ASP A 208 -11.11 -16.96 -0.37
N ALA A 209 -11.79 -15.90 -0.82
CA ALA A 209 -12.78 -15.18 -0.03
C ALA A 209 -14.01 -16.03 0.29
N GLU A 210 -14.47 -16.88 -0.63
CA GLU A 210 -15.54 -17.85 -0.40
C GLU A 210 -15.14 -18.91 0.64
N LYS A 211 -13.90 -19.42 0.57
CA LYS A 211 -13.37 -20.34 1.57
C LYS A 211 -13.36 -19.70 2.96
N LYS A 212 -12.72 -18.53 3.10
CA LYS A 212 -12.69 -17.75 4.37
C LYS A 212 -14.10 -17.45 4.90
N ALA A 213 -15.02 -17.07 4.03
CA ALA A 213 -16.41 -16.82 4.41
C ALA A 213 -17.18 -18.10 4.82
N SER A 214 -16.79 -19.28 4.33
CA SER A 214 -17.34 -20.57 4.78
C SER A 214 -16.82 -20.98 6.15
N GLU A 215 -15.63 -20.49 6.53
CA GLU A 215 -14.99 -20.63 7.85
C GLU A 215 -15.39 -19.46 8.80
N GLU A 216 -16.41 -18.67 8.42
CA GLU A 216 -16.89 -17.45 9.09
C GLU A 216 -15.83 -16.34 9.34
N GLN A 217 -14.71 -16.39 8.63
CA GLN A 217 -13.65 -15.37 8.65
C GLN A 217 -14.01 -14.21 7.71
N PHE A 218 -15.15 -13.56 7.95
CA PHE A 218 -15.66 -12.52 7.05
C PHE A 218 -14.73 -11.30 6.94
N GLU A 219 -13.98 -10.96 7.99
CA GLU A 219 -12.98 -9.87 7.93
C GLU A 219 -11.83 -10.20 6.97
N GLU A 220 -11.31 -11.43 7.01
CA GLU A 220 -10.25 -11.88 6.11
C GLU A 220 -10.75 -12.03 4.66
N ALA A 221 -11.99 -12.47 4.47
CA ALA A 221 -12.63 -12.49 3.16
C ALA A 221 -12.78 -11.08 2.58
N LEU A 222 -13.20 -10.11 3.41
CA LEU A 222 -13.29 -8.69 3.03
C LEU A 222 -11.91 -8.09 2.73
N MET A 223 -10.84 -8.49 3.42
CA MET A 223 -9.48 -8.08 3.09
C MET A 223 -9.09 -8.54 1.67
N SER A 224 -9.29 -9.83 1.34
CA SER A 224 -9.03 -10.35 -0.02
C SER A 224 -9.81 -9.60 -1.11
N ILE A 225 -11.09 -9.31 -0.87
CA ILE A 225 -11.95 -8.59 -1.83
C ILE A 225 -11.54 -7.11 -1.96
N ASN A 226 -11.14 -6.43 -0.88
CA ASN A 226 -10.67 -5.05 -0.94
C ASN A 226 -9.31 -4.93 -1.64
N GLU A 227 -8.40 -5.90 -1.45
CA GLU A 227 -7.15 -5.99 -2.21
C GLU A 227 -7.44 -6.13 -3.70
N ALA A 228 -8.35 -7.03 -4.08
CA ALA A 228 -8.80 -7.22 -5.46
C ALA A 228 -9.32 -5.92 -6.10
N LEU A 229 -10.24 -5.23 -5.40
CA LEU A 229 -10.81 -3.95 -5.83
C LEU A 229 -9.76 -2.83 -5.93
N SER A 230 -8.63 -2.90 -5.22
CA SER A 230 -7.54 -1.91 -5.42
C SER A 230 -6.88 -2.00 -6.81
N ILE A 231 -7.00 -3.15 -7.49
CA ILE A 231 -6.39 -3.44 -8.80
C ILE A 231 -7.42 -3.42 -9.93
N ILE A 232 -8.66 -3.84 -9.63
CA ILE A 232 -9.85 -3.86 -10.51
C ILE A 232 -11.07 -3.21 -9.81
N PRO A 233 -11.10 -1.87 -9.67
CA PRO A 233 -12.04 -1.16 -8.77
C PRO A 233 -13.52 -1.20 -9.13
N ASP A 234 -13.86 -1.51 -10.39
CA ASP A 234 -15.25 -1.47 -10.90
C ASP A 234 -15.81 -2.87 -11.23
N ASP A 235 -15.20 -3.95 -10.71
CA ASP A 235 -15.71 -5.31 -10.94
C ASP A 235 -16.99 -5.58 -10.14
N TYR A 236 -18.09 -5.77 -10.86
CA TYR A 236 -19.43 -5.98 -10.29
C TYR A 236 -19.52 -7.21 -9.37
N ASP A 237 -18.82 -8.30 -9.69
CA ASP A 237 -18.89 -9.54 -8.89
C ASP A 237 -18.19 -9.33 -7.54
N LEU A 238 -17.02 -8.68 -7.54
CA LEU A 238 -16.30 -8.31 -6.32
C LEU A 238 -17.09 -7.34 -5.45
N VAL A 239 -17.72 -6.31 -6.04
CA VAL A 239 -18.57 -5.35 -5.32
C VAL A 239 -19.78 -6.06 -4.69
N ALA A 240 -20.44 -6.97 -5.43
CA ALA A 240 -21.55 -7.76 -4.91
C ALA A 240 -21.11 -8.70 -3.76
N LYS A 241 -19.96 -9.39 -3.91
CA LYS A 241 -19.39 -10.23 -2.85
C LYS A 241 -19.04 -9.43 -1.60
N LYS A 242 -18.44 -8.24 -1.75
CA LYS A 242 -18.14 -7.33 -0.65
C LYS A 242 -19.38 -7.02 0.18
N ALA A 243 -20.47 -6.59 -0.46
CA ALA A 243 -21.73 -6.27 0.23
C ALA A 243 -22.34 -7.46 0.98
N VAL A 244 -22.20 -8.69 0.44
CA VAL A 244 -22.65 -9.92 1.11
C VAL A 244 -21.81 -10.21 2.36
N TYR A 245 -20.48 -10.05 2.29
CA TYR A 245 -19.60 -10.32 3.42
C TYR A 245 -19.61 -9.21 4.49
N ASP A 246 -19.77 -7.94 4.10
CA ASP A 246 -19.98 -6.82 5.04
C ASP A 246 -21.20 -7.10 5.92
N LYS A 247 -22.35 -7.41 5.31
CA LYS A 247 -23.58 -7.73 6.04
C LYS A 247 -23.42 -8.94 6.98
N LYS A 248 -22.80 -10.04 6.50
CA LYS A 248 -22.56 -11.23 7.35
C LYS A 248 -21.61 -10.94 8.52
N ASN A 249 -20.62 -10.06 8.32
CA ASN A 249 -19.71 -9.62 9.38
C ASN A 249 -20.45 -8.78 10.44
N GLU A 250 -21.34 -7.87 10.01
CA GLU A 250 -22.21 -7.10 10.91
C GLU A 250 -23.14 -8.01 11.72
N GLU A 251 -23.80 -8.98 11.07
CA GLU A 251 -24.65 -9.98 11.72
C GLU A 251 -23.86 -10.80 12.76
N LYS A 252 -22.67 -11.30 12.40
CA LYS A 252 -21.77 -12.01 13.33
C LYS A 252 -21.38 -11.15 14.53
N LYS A 253 -20.94 -9.92 14.31
CA LYS A 253 -20.57 -8.98 15.38
C LYS A 253 -21.73 -8.62 16.30
N ALA A 254 -22.95 -8.51 15.77
CA ALA A 254 -24.16 -8.28 16.57
C ALA A 254 -24.47 -9.49 17.48
N VAL A 255 -24.33 -10.72 16.97
CA VAL A 255 -24.49 -11.95 17.77
C VAL A 255 -23.40 -12.04 18.84
N GLU A 256 -22.13 -11.82 18.48
CA GLU A 256 -21.01 -11.82 19.44
C GLU A 256 -21.17 -10.76 20.53
N ARG A 257 -21.60 -9.54 20.18
CA ARG A 257 -21.90 -8.46 21.14
C ARG A 257 -23.02 -8.88 22.10
N THR A 258 -24.06 -9.54 21.60
CA THR A 258 -25.18 -10.05 22.42
C THR A 258 -24.70 -11.13 23.40
N ILE A 259 -23.85 -12.06 22.95
CA ILE A 259 -23.26 -13.10 23.80
C ILE A 259 -22.35 -12.49 24.87
N LYS A 260 -21.53 -11.49 24.52
CA LYS A 260 -20.66 -10.77 25.47
C LYS A 260 -21.49 -10.02 26.52
N LEU A 261 -22.51 -9.28 26.11
CA LEU A 261 -23.43 -8.59 27.01
C LEU A 261 -24.09 -9.56 28.01
N GLN A 262 -24.62 -10.69 27.52
CA GLN A 262 -25.29 -11.66 28.39
C GLN A 262 -24.30 -12.28 29.40
N LYS A 263 -23.10 -12.68 28.95
CA LYS A 263 -22.05 -13.18 29.85
C LYS A 263 -21.63 -12.15 30.89
N ALA A 264 -21.36 -10.91 30.49
CA ALA A 264 -20.98 -9.83 31.39
C ALA A 264 -22.08 -9.60 32.45
N LYS A 265 -23.35 -9.61 32.03
CA LYS A 265 -24.52 -9.46 32.92
C LYS A 265 -24.64 -10.60 33.95
N GLU A 266 -24.38 -11.84 33.54
CA GLU A 266 -24.43 -13.04 34.38
C GLU A 266 -23.26 -13.16 35.35
N HIS A 267 -22.08 -12.64 35.00
CA HIS A 267 -20.84 -12.78 35.78
C HIS A 267 -20.51 -11.58 36.67
N GLN A 268 -21.50 -10.72 36.97
CA GLN A 268 -21.31 -9.58 37.87
C GLN A 268 -21.03 -10.03 39.31
N GLU A 269 -19.87 -9.64 39.85
CA GLU A 269 -19.47 -9.97 41.23
C GLU A 269 -20.34 -9.25 42.27
N VAL A 270 -20.77 -8.02 41.96
CA VAL A 270 -21.61 -7.18 42.81
C VAL A 270 -22.70 -6.50 41.96
N VAL A 271 -23.96 -6.58 42.39
CA VAL A 271 -25.12 -6.11 41.61
C VAL A 271 -25.99 -5.12 42.39
N VAL A 272 -26.73 -4.28 41.66
CA VAL A 272 -27.83 -3.50 42.20
C VAL A 272 -29.08 -4.38 42.30
N GLU A 273 -29.62 -4.58 43.51
CA GLU A 273 -30.92 -5.25 43.71
C GLU A 273 -32.09 -4.27 43.58
N LYS A 274 -31.89 -2.99 43.92
CA LYS A 274 -32.92 -1.95 43.84
C LYS A 274 -32.28 -0.56 43.78
N ALA A 275 -32.81 0.31 42.92
CA ALA A 275 -32.53 1.75 42.94
C ALA A 275 -33.83 2.55 43.05
N GLY A 276 -33.76 3.79 43.53
CA GLY A 276 -34.92 4.68 43.57
C GLY A 276 -34.69 5.95 44.39
N ILE A 277 -35.69 6.82 44.41
CA ILE A 277 -35.71 8.03 45.25
C ILE A 277 -36.32 7.71 46.61
N ILE A 278 -35.65 8.13 47.68
CA ILE A 278 -36.22 8.21 49.02
C ILE A 278 -36.50 9.65 49.38
N VAL A 279 -37.74 9.91 49.79
CA VAL A 279 -38.14 11.16 50.43
C VAL A 279 -37.78 11.09 51.91
N GLN A 280 -36.84 11.93 52.36
CA GLN A 280 -36.46 11.99 53.78
C GLN A 280 -37.42 12.87 54.60
N SER A 281 -37.88 13.98 54.02
CA SER A 281 -38.93 14.82 54.60
C SER A 281 -39.80 15.41 53.49
N ALA A 282 -41.11 15.52 53.73
CA ALA A 282 -42.01 16.27 52.86
C ALA A 282 -41.85 17.79 53.06
N ASP A 283 -41.67 18.22 54.32
CA ASP A 283 -41.76 19.62 54.72
C ASP A 283 -40.39 20.33 54.86
N TYR A 284 -39.31 19.57 55.07
CA TYR A 284 -37.98 20.11 55.43
C TYR A 284 -36.87 19.69 54.44
N LYS A 285 -37.12 19.79 53.14
CA LYS A 285 -36.21 19.37 52.05
C LYS A 285 -34.80 19.97 52.15
N ALA A 286 -34.67 21.23 52.61
CA ALA A 286 -33.36 21.87 52.78
C ALA A 286 -32.47 21.21 53.85
N LEU A 287 -33.06 20.60 54.89
CA LEU A 287 -32.36 19.88 55.96
C LEU A 287 -32.28 18.37 55.70
N TYR A 288 -33.32 17.83 55.06
CA TYR A 288 -33.51 16.41 54.78
C TYR A 288 -33.90 16.25 53.31
N PRO A 289 -32.94 16.44 52.37
CA PRO A 289 -33.18 16.37 50.94
C PRO A 289 -33.56 14.95 50.51
N ASP A 290 -34.19 14.83 49.36
CA ASP A 290 -34.44 13.52 48.78
C ASP A 290 -33.13 12.88 48.33
N MET A 291 -33.03 11.56 48.41
CA MET A 291 -31.80 10.83 48.09
C MET A 291 -32.02 9.83 46.97
N ILE A 292 -31.02 9.67 46.11
CA ILE A 292 -30.85 8.43 45.35
C ILE A 292 -30.40 7.36 46.35
N GLN A 293 -31.26 6.38 46.64
CA GLN A 293 -30.87 5.15 47.31
C GLN A 293 -30.61 4.07 46.27
N VAL A 294 -29.49 3.36 46.45
CA VAL A 294 -29.20 2.11 45.73
C VAL A 294 -28.88 1.02 46.75
N ILE A 295 -29.64 -0.07 46.69
CA ILE A 295 -29.39 -1.29 47.45
C ILE A 295 -28.51 -2.19 46.58
N VAL A 296 -27.31 -2.47 47.07
CA VAL A 296 -26.28 -3.24 46.38
C VAL A 296 -26.07 -4.56 47.13
N LYS A 297 -25.88 -5.65 46.38
CA LYS A 297 -25.59 -6.98 46.90
C LYS A 297 -24.28 -7.52 46.35
N ASN A 298 -23.44 -7.99 47.26
CA ASN A 298 -22.24 -8.74 46.92
C ASN A 298 -22.62 -10.21 46.69
N GLN A 299 -22.41 -10.73 45.48
CA GLN A 299 -22.63 -12.15 45.15
C GLN A 299 -21.32 -12.94 45.09
N PHE A 300 -20.18 -12.27 45.29
CA PHE A 300 -18.85 -12.83 45.18
C PHE A 300 -18.24 -13.23 46.53
N GLY A 301 -17.16 -14.00 46.48
CA GLY A 301 -16.51 -14.60 47.65
C GLY A 301 -15.65 -13.66 48.50
N LYS A 302 -15.46 -12.40 48.09
CA LYS A 302 -14.61 -11.41 48.78
C LYS A 302 -15.44 -10.29 49.42
N THR A 303 -14.99 -9.75 50.56
CA THR A 303 -15.66 -8.60 51.21
C THR A 303 -15.34 -7.29 50.49
N VAL A 304 -16.37 -6.59 50.03
CA VAL A 304 -16.30 -5.26 49.39
C VAL A 304 -15.90 -4.21 50.43
N LYS A 305 -14.87 -3.42 50.12
CA LYS A 305 -14.40 -2.30 50.92
C LYS A 305 -15.01 -0.98 50.46
N ASN A 306 -14.85 -0.66 49.17
CA ASN A 306 -15.39 0.54 48.53
C ASN A 306 -16.11 0.14 47.24
N MET A 307 -17.00 1.00 46.74
CA MET A 307 -17.64 0.84 45.43
C MET A 307 -17.97 2.19 44.80
N ILE A 308 -18.03 2.22 43.47
CA ILE A 308 -18.65 3.29 42.70
C ILE A 308 -19.91 2.73 42.05
N VAL A 309 -21.02 3.44 42.23
CA VAL A 309 -22.33 3.09 41.66
C VAL A 309 -22.79 4.21 40.74
N ALA A 310 -22.87 3.93 39.45
CA ALA A 310 -23.41 4.86 38.48
C ALA A 310 -24.94 4.86 38.55
N SER A 311 -25.55 6.04 38.43
CA SER A 311 -27.01 6.22 38.38
C SER A 311 -27.42 7.08 37.18
N LEU A 312 -28.53 6.69 36.57
CA LEU A 312 -29.26 7.43 35.52
C LEU A 312 -30.66 7.74 36.04
N ALA A 313 -31.20 8.91 35.69
CA ALA A 313 -32.47 9.40 36.21
C ALA A 313 -33.45 9.76 35.10
N TYR A 314 -34.75 9.61 35.39
CA TYR A 314 -35.84 9.83 34.44
C TYR A 314 -37.02 10.54 35.09
N ASP A 315 -37.75 11.33 34.31
CA ASP A 315 -38.99 12.00 34.73
C ASP A 315 -40.19 11.03 34.79
N SER A 316 -41.38 11.55 35.06
CA SER A 316 -42.62 10.76 35.09
C SER A 316 -43.07 10.20 33.74
N ASN A 317 -42.49 10.69 32.64
CA ASN A 317 -42.79 10.28 31.27
C ASN A 317 -41.69 9.34 30.70
N GLY A 318 -40.71 8.95 31.52
CA GLY A 318 -39.57 8.13 31.10
C GLY A 318 -38.48 8.90 30.36
N LEU A 319 -38.53 10.24 30.28
CA LEU A 319 -37.52 11.05 29.61
C LEU A 319 -36.26 11.19 30.49
N PRO A 320 -35.05 11.07 29.92
CA PRO A 320 -33.80 11.14 30.68
C PRO A 320 -33.59 12.54 31.28
N LEU A 321 -33.16 12.57 32.54
CA LEU A 321 -32.88 13.79 33.31
C LEU A 321 -31.41 13.86 33.72
N LYS A 322 -30.92 15.09 33.82
CA LYS A 322 -29.60 15.38 34.41
C LYS A 322 -29.72 15.38 35.94
N ILE A 323 -28.89 14.59 36.59
CA ILE A 323 -28.77 14.50 38.04
C ILE A 323 -27.90 15.65 38.54
N LYS A 324 -28.34 16.28 39.63
CA LYS A 324 -27.57 17.25 40.41
C LYS A 324 -27.74 16.91 41.89
N THR A 325 -26.63 16.72 42.59
CA THR A 325 -26.61 16.50 44.04
C THR A 325 -26.57 17.82 44.81
N GLN A 326 -27.04 17.81 46.06
CA GLN A 326 -27.20 19.00 46.91
C GLN A 326 -25.92 19.84 47.02
N PHE A 327 -24.75 19.19 47.05
CA PHE A 327 -23.45 19.83 47.21
C PHE A 327 -22.62 19.89 45.91
N SER A 328 -23.23 19.62 44.75
CA SER A 328 -22.51 19.76 43.49
C SER A 328 -22.42 21.23 43.05
N PHE A 329 -21.18 21.71 42.98
CA PHE A 329 -20.83 22.99 42.35
C PHE A 329 -20.66 22.86 40.82
N SER A 330 -20.72 21.66 40.27
CA SER A 330 -20.64 21.42 38.82
C SER A 330 -22.03 21.44 38.18
N ASN A 331 -22.06 21.57 36.85
CA ASN A 331 -23.29 21.39 36.08
C ASN A 331 -23.85 19.98 36.25
N ALA A 332 -25.18 19.86 36.15
CA ALA A 332 -25.89 18.59 36.19
C ALA A 332 -25.52 17.71 34.98
N ASN A 333 -25.40 16.40 35.20
CA ASN A 333 -25.01 15.40 34.19
C ASN A 333 -26.03 14.27 34.14
N PHE A 334 -26.22 13.63 32.97
CA PHE A 334 -27.14 12.49 32.83
C PHE A 334 -26.71 11.25 33.63
N GLU A 335 -25.42 11.15 33.92
CA GLU A 335 -24.78 10.10 34.69
C GLU A 335 -24.23 10.70 35.99
N PHE A 336 -24.50 10.03 37.11
CA PHE A 336 -23.97 10.37 38.43
C PHE A 336 -23.22 9.17 39.02
N ASP A 337 -21.92 9.35 39.29
CA ASP A 337 -21.10 8.37 39.99
C ASP A 337 -21.19 8.58 41.52
N GLY A 338 -21.97 7.71 42.16
CA GLY A 338 -22.08 7.61 43.61
C GLY A 338 -20.90 6.84 44.20
N ASN A 339 -19.94 7.56 44.77
CA ASN A 339 -18.85 6.97 45.54
C ASN A 339 -19.35 6.53 46.93
N ALA A 340 -19.00 5.31 47.34
CA ALA A 340 -19.30 4.78 48.66
C ALA A 340 -18.09 4.07 49.27
N GLU A 341 -17.55 4.63 50.35
CA GLU A 341 -16.35 4.14 51.04
C GLU A 341 -16.70 3.33 52.29
N ASN A 342 -15.82 2.39 52.65
CA ASN A 342 -15.94 1.57 53.87
C ASN A 342 -17.32 0.87 54.03
N VAL A 343 -17.86 0.36 52.91
CA VAL A 343 -19.21 -0.22 52.83
C VAL A 343 -19.33 -1.61 53.47
N ASN A 344 -18.21 -2.32 53.67
CA ASN A 344 -18.12 -3.59 54.40
C ASN A 344 -19.10 -4.69 53.92
N ILE A 345 -19.33 -4.81 52.60
CA ILE A 345 -20.28 -5.81 52.07
C ILE A 345 -19.62 -7.19 52.05
N VAL A 346 -19.85 -7.98 53.09
CA VAL A 346 -19.45 -9.39 53.17
C VAL A 346 -20.10 -10.23 52.06
N PRO A 347 -19.56 -11.41 51.70
CA PRO A 347 -20.18 -12.31 50.72
C PRO A 347 -21.66 -12.59 51.01
N ASN A 348 -22.52 -12.50 49.99
CA ASN A 348 -23.99 -12.53 50.08
C ASN A 348 -24.65 -11.40 50.89
N GLY A 349 -23.87 -10.44 51.40
CA GLY A 349 -24.33 -9.28 52.13
C GLY A 349 -24.97 -8.21 51.22
N THR A 350 -25.68 -7.27 51.85
CA THR A 350 -26.28 -6.11 51.18
C THR A 350 -25.92 -4.80 51.88
N PHE A 351 -25.81 -3.72 51.10
CA PHE A 351 -25.59 -2.36 51.56
C PHE A 351 -26.62 -1.41 50.95
N GLY A 352 -26.80 -0.23 51.54
CA GLY A 352 -27.55 0.87 50.94
C GLY A 352 -28.90 1.18 51.59
N LYS A 353 -29.50 0.27 52.36
CA LYS A 353 -30.85 0.45 52.95
C LYS A 353 -31.05 1.73 53.79
N ASN A 354 -29.99 2.22 54.43
CA ASN A 354 -29.99 3.44 55.25
C ASN A 354 -29.07 4.54 54.68
N ASN A 355 -28.60 4.39 53.44
CA ASN A 355 -27.65 5.30 52.80
C ASN A 355 -28.21 5.78 51.45
N GLY A 356 -27.65 6.87 50.94
CA GLY A 356 -27.97 7.43 49.63
C GLY A 356 -27.22 8.72 49.38
N TRP A 357 -27.37 9.27 48.18
CA TRP A 357 -26.76 10.53 47.77
C TRP A 357 -27.82 11.62 47.64
N SER A 358 -27.69 12.70 48.41
CA SER A 358 -28.62 13.83 48.47
C SER A 358 -28.74 14.57 47.13
N LEU A 359 -29.96 14.76 46.68
CA LEU A 359 -30.32 15.52 45.48
C LEU A 359 -30.52 17.00 45.76
N ASP A 360 -30.43 17.81 44.69
CA ASP A 360 -30.93 19.18 44.70
C ASP A 360 -32.47 19.21 44.82
N GLU A 361 -33.03 20.25 45.44
CA GLU A 361 -34.44 20.29 45.88
C GLU A 361 -35.43 20.19 44.71
N SER A 362 -35.07 20.73 43.54
CA SER A 362 -35.91 20.76 42.33
C SER A 362 -35.53 19.68 41.30
N HIS A 363 -35.27 18.45 41.74
CA HIS A 363 -34.70 17.40 40.87
C HIS A 363 -35.63 16.83 39.79
N GLY A 364 -36.96 16.79 39.99
CA GLY A 364 -37.94 16.26 39.01
C GLY A 364 -37.90 14.74 38.75
N ILE A 365 -36.85 14.04 39.21
CA ILE A 365 -36.64 12.59 39.06
C ILE A 365 -37.80 11.77 39.65
N LYS A 366 -38.35 10.86 38.84
CA LYS A 366 -39.35 9.86 39.22
C LYS A 366 -38.77 8.44 39.30
N THR A 367 -37.90 8.09 38.35
CA THR A 367 -37.30 6.76 38.22
C THR A 367 -35.78 6.87 38.21
N VAL A 368 -35.10 5.92 38.86
CA VAL A 368 -33.64 5.80 38.83
C VAL A 368 -33.28 4.38 38.39
N LEU A 369 -32.37 4.28 37.44
CA LEU A 369 -31.63 3.05 37.16
C LEU A 369 -30.21 3.21 37.68
N SER A 370 -29.63 2.14 38.21
CA SER A 370 -28.24 2.17 38.68
C SER A 370 -27.52 0.86 38.39
N CYS A 371 -26.20 0.96 38.21
CA CYS A 371 -25.30 -0.17 37.98
C CYS A 371 -24.03 0.03 38.82
N VAL A 372 -23.45 -1.05 39.34
CA VAL A 372 -22.13 -1.00 39.99
C VAL A 372 -21.08 -0.82 38.88
N LYS A 373 -20.20 0.17 39.03
CA LYS A 373 -19.19 0.53 38.03
C LYS A 373 -17.85 -0.14 38.34
N GLU A 374 -17.37 0.04 39.57
CA GLU A 374 -16.17 -0.62 40.08
C GLU A 374 -16.27 -0.89 41.60
N VAL A 375 -15.41 -1.80 42.07
CA VAL A 375 -15.33 -2.26 43.47
C VAL A 375 -13.87 -2.41 43.90
N ASP A 376 -13.55 -1.91 45.10
CA ASP A 376 -12.32 -2.28 45.82
C ASP A 376 -12.63 -3.39 46.85
N TYR A 377 -11.81 -4.44 46.88
CA TYR A 377 -11.86 -5.48 47.90
C TYR A 377 -10.87 -5.26 49.05
N TYR A 378 -11.15 -5.85 50.22
CA TYR A 378 -10.26 -5.77 51.37
C TYR A 378 -8.90 -6.48 51.19
N ASP A 379 -8.76 -7.38 50.21
CA ASP A 379 -7.49 -8.01 49.85
C ASP A 379 -6.61 -7.13 48.92
N GLY A 380 -7.09 -5.94 48.56
CA GLY A 380 -6.41 -5.00 47.67
C GLY A 380 -6.67 -5.24 46.18
N THR A 381 -7.46 -6.26 45.80
CA THR A 381 -7.89 -6.44 44.41
C THR A 381 -9.05 -5.51 44.05
N LYS A 382 -9.21 -5.24 42.76
CA LYS A 382 -10.31 -4.46 42.17
C LYS A 382 -11.13 -5.32 41.22
N TRP A 383 -12.42 -5.01 41.10
CA TRP A 383 -13.29 -5.49 40.03
C TRP A 383 -13.89 -4.30 39.28
N GLU A 384 -13.74 -4.29 37.97
CA GLU A 384 -14.38 -3.35 37.04
C GLU A 384 -15.51 -4.09 36.34
N ASN A 385 -16.71 -3.50 36.28
CA ASN A 385 -17.88 -4.21 35.78
C ASN A 385 -17.97 -4.15 34.25
N GLU A 386 -17.58 -5.23 33.56
CA GLU A 386 -17.72 -5.34 32.08
C GLU A 386 -19.16 -5.10 31.57
N TYR A 387 -20.20 -5.31 32.40
CA TYR A 387 -21.60 -5.03 32.01
C TYR A 387 -21.96 -3.54 32.02
N TYR A 388 -21.21 -2.72 32.78
CA TYR A 388 -21.54 -1.31 32.98
C TYR A 388 -21.56 -0.51 31.67
N ASP A 389 -20.61 -0.74 30.76
CA ASP A 389 -20.59 -0.03 29.46
C ASP A 389 -21.80 -0.39 28.59
N TYR A 390 -22.21 -1.66 28.55
CA TYR A 390 -23.41 -2.09 27.82
C TYR A 390 -24.67 -1.48 28.42
N TRP A 391 -24.78 -1.45 29.75
CA TRP A 391 -25.89 -0.80 30.47
C TRP A 391 -25.92 0.71 30.20
N LEU A 392 -24.77 1.38 30.23
CA LEU A 392 -24.68 2.80 29.97
C LEU A 392 -25.08 3.12 28.52
N GLU A 393 -24.61 2.34 27.55
CA GLU A 393 -25.00 2.46 26.15
C GLU A 393 -26.50 2.20 25.94
N GLU A 394 -27.10 1.26 26.67
CA GLU A 394 -28.53 0.91 26.58
C GLU A 394 -29.45 2.02 27.11
N TYR A 395 -29.10 2.65 28.25
CA TYR A 395 -30.02 3.50 29.01
C TYR A 395 -29.67 5.01 29.02
N LYS A 396 -28.41 5.40 28.85
CA LYS A 396 -28.01 6.82 28.97
C LYS A 396 -28.59 7.65 27.83
N GLU A 397 -29.20 8.78 28.19
CA GLU A 397 -29.79 9.76 27.25
C GLU A 397 -30.87 9.18 26.32
N LYS A 398 -31.42 8.00 26.65
CA LYS A 398 -32.48 7.30 25.93
C LYS A 398 -33.75 7.22 26.79
N PRO A 399 -34.96 7.46 26.24
CA PRO A 399 -36.19 7.30 27.02
C PRO A 399 -36.40 5.85 27.51
N LEU A 400 -37.02 5.71 28.69
CA LEU A 400 -37.60 4.43 29.11
C LEU A 400 -38.90 4.17 28.35
N HIS A 401 -39.12 2.92 27.96
CA HIS A 401 -40.31 2.44 27.24
C HIS A 401 -41.45 2.04 28.19
#